data_AF-A0A4S5ET39-F1
#
_entry.id   AF-A0A4S5ET39-F1
#
_cell.length_a   1.000
_cell.length_b   1.000
_cell.length_c   1.000
_cell.angle_alpha   90.00
_cell.angle_beta   90.00
_cell.angle_gamma   90.00
#
_symmetry.space_group_name_H-M   'P 1'
#
loop_
_entity.id
_entity.type
_entity.pdbx_description
1 polymer ?
#
loop_
_entity_poly.entity_id
_entity_poly.type
_entity_poly.pdbx_seq_one_letter_code
_entity_poly.pdbx_strand_id
1 'polypeptide(L)'
;MSTVRRLIVEADGGSRGNPGPAGYGALVRDAADGTVLAERAASIGHATNNVAEYSGLIAGLRAAAEIAPDAEVEARLDSKLVVEQMSGRWKIKHPSMRPLADEAAAIARTLRSVRYQWVPRARNADADRLANEAMDAAAAGRSWEPSVPQSPDPTPHRAPTTNRLSGWMAPPAPPTTTVLLRHGQTPLSVDKRFSGTVEASLTDLGMSQAAAVADRLRDEPFDLIVSSPLKRARQTAEALGRDYVVDDDLRETSFGAWEGMTFGEVRERFPDELNAWLADPNVPPPGGESLISTVTRVARVRDRLLVEQPSKRVLVVSHVTPIKGLTQLALGAEPIVLYRLHLDLVSLTTIDWYSDGPAVLRGFNDTHHVTNHTTYGE
;
A
#
# COMPACT_ATOMS: atom_id res chain seq x y z
N MET A 1 -28.56 -13.91 28.74
CA MET A 1 -28.30 -12.47 28.63
C MET A 1 -28.12 -12.18 27.15
N SER A 2 -28.94 -11.31 26.55
CA SER A 2 -28.77 -10.96 25.14
C SER A 2 -27.43 -10.24 24.97
N THR A 3 -26.51 -10.82 24.22
CA THR A 3 -25.23 -10.19 23.87
C THR A 3 -25.53 -8.97 23.00
N VAL A 4 -25.12 -7.80 23.47
CA VAL A 4 -25.24 -6.54 22.72
C VAL A 4 -24.46 -6.68 21.41
N ARG A 5 -25.14 -6.47 20.29
CA ARG A 5 -24.50 -6.53 18.97
C ARG A 5 -23.63 -5.29 18.77
N ARG A 6 -22.42 -5.51 18.28
CA ARG A 6 -21.48 -4.43 17.93
C ARG A 6 -21.42 -4.30 16.43
N LEU A 7 -21.58 -3.09 15.92
CA LEU A 7 -21.57 -2.78 14.50
C LEU A 7 -20.53 -1.71 14.19
N ILE A 8 -19.91 -1.81 13.02
CA ILE A 8 -19.04 -0.78 12.47
C ILE A 8 -19.79 -0.12 11.32
N VAL A 9 -19.93 1.20 11.36
CA VAL A 9 -20.48 2.00 10.26
C VAL A 9 -19.32 2.72 9.59
N GLU A 10 -19.12 2.50 8.30
CA GLU A 10 -18.13 3.21 7.49
C GLU A 10 -18.90 4.12 6.52
N ALA A 11 -18.54 5.39 6.43
CA ALA A 11 -19.24 6.36 5.60
C ALA A 11 -18.29 7.41 4.99
N ASP A 12 -18.57 7.80 3.74
CA ASP A 12 -17.87 8.85 2.98
C ASP A 12 -18.93 9.64 2.16
N GLY A 13 -18.55 10.84 1.71
CA GLY A 13 -19.32 11.62 0.75
C GLY A 13 -18.47 12.57 -0.07
N GLY A 14 -18.79 12.64 -1.37
CA GLY A 14 -18.04 13.46 -2.32
C GLY A 14 -18.92 14.43 -3.10
N SER A 15 -18.31 15.49 -3.61
CA SER A 15 -18.88 16.43 -4.58
C SER A 15 -17.90 16.74 -5.71
N ARG A 16 -18.34 16.59 -6.97
CA ARG A 16 -17.57 16.92 -8.17
C ARG A 16 -17.57 18.43 -8.42
N GLY A 17 -16.54 19.11 -7.90
CA GLY A 17 -16.40 20.56 -7.99
C GLY A 17 -17.17 21.29 -6.88
N ASN A 18 -16.75 21.13 -5.62
CA ASN A 18 -17.42 21.54 -4.38
C ASN A 18 -17.80 23.05 -4.28
N PRO A 19 -19.11 23.45 -4.32
CA PRO A 19 -20.31 22.60 -4.43
C PRO A 19 -20.63 22.18 -5.88
N GLY A 20 -21.00 20.91 -6.04
CA GLY A 20 -21.15 20.24 -7.32
C GLY A 20 -22.07 19.01 -7.22
N PRO A 21 -22.21 18.21 -8.30
CA PRO A 21 -22.87 16.91 -8.24
C PRO A 21 -22.25 16.06 -7.14
N ALA A 22 -23.08 15.61 -6.20
CA ALA A 22 -22.64 15.01 -4.96
C ALA A 22 -23.38 13.70 -4.69
N GLY A 23 -22.74 12.85 -3.90
CA GLY A 23 -23.27 11.57 -3.47
C GLY A 23 -22.54 11.05 -2.24
N TYR A 24 -23.16 10.10 -1.56
CA TYR A 24 -22.61 9.47 -0.37
C TYR A 24 -22.56 7.95 -0.54
N GLY A 25 -21.70 7.34 0.27
CA GLY A 25 -21.61 5.90 0.44
C GLY A 25 -21.50 5.56 1.92
N ALA A 26 -22.19 4.52 2.34
CA ALA A 26 -22.12 3.99 3.69
C ALA A 26 -22.32 2.48 3.71
N LEU A 27 -21.65 1.80 4.64
CA LEU A 27 -21.85 0.38 4.89
C LEU A 27 -21.86 0.07 6.38
N VAL A 28 -22.53 -1.02 6.75
CA VAL A 28 -22.60 -1.54 8.11
C VAL A 28 -21.97 -2.92 8.14
N ARG A 29 -20.99 -3.13 9.02
CA ARG A 29 -20.32 -4.42 9.23
C ARG A 29 -20.63 -4.96 10.62
N ASP A 30 -20.68 -6.29 10.74
CA ASP A 30 -20.61 -6.93 12.05
C ASP A 30 -19.20 -6.77 12.64
N ALA A 31 -19.09 -6.25 13.86
CA ALA A 31 -17.78 -6.00 14.46
C ALA A 31 -17.04 -7.29 14.86
N ALA A 32 -17.73 -8.43 14.94
CA ALA A 32 -17.11 -9.69 15.36
C ALA A 32 -16.30 -10.35 14.23
N ASP A 33 -16.81 -10.32 13.00
CA ASP A 33 -16.23 -11.04 11.86
C ASP A 33 -15.99 -10.16 10.61
N GLY A 34 -16.43 -8.89 10.63
CA GLY A 34 -16.25 -7.94 9.53
C GLY A 34 -17.25 -8.10 8.38
N THR A 35 -18.23 -8.99 8.49
CA THR A 35 -19.24 -9.25 7.45
C THR A 35 -20.04 -7.99 7.14
N VAL A 36 -20.18 -7.65 5.85
CA VAL A 36 -21.05 -6.54 5.41
C VAL A 36 -22.51 -6.95 5.56
N LEU A 37 -23.25 -6.24 6.40
CA LEU A 37 -24.67 -6.45 6.67
C LEU A 37 -25.56 -5.55 5.83
N ALA A 38 -25.07 -4.38 5.43
CA ALA A 38 -25.79 -3.45 4.58
C ALA A 38 -24.84 -2.50 3.85
N GLU A 39 -25.20 -2.12 2.62
CA GLU A 39 -24.64 -0.97 1.89
C GLU A 39 -25.76 0.02 1.59
N ARG A 40 -25.42 1.31 1.58
CA ARG A 40 -26.30 2.44 1.23
C ARG A 40 -25.49 3.43 0.41
N ALA A 41 -25.96 3.77 -0.78
CA ALA A 41 -25.37 4.86 -1.56
C ALA A 41 -26.45 5.59 -2.34
N ALA A 42 -26.31 6.90 -2.47
CA ALA A 42 -27.21 7.70 -3.31
C ALA A 42 -26.54 9.00 -3.75
N SER A 43 -26.93 9.47 -4.94
CA SER A 43 -26.67 10.86 -5.31
C SER A 43 -27.66 11.76 -4.57
N ILE A 44 -27.16 12.91 -4.12
CA ILE A 44 -27.92 13.93 -3.40
C ILE A 44 -28.06 15.22 -4.22
N GLY A 45 -27.88 15.12 -5.54
CA GLY A 45 -27.95 16.27 -6.44
C GLY A 45 -26.74 17.19 -6.28
N HIS A 46 -26.97 18.51 -6.21
CA HIS A 46 -25.91 19.50 -6.09
C HIS A 46 -25.70 19.90 -4.62
N ALA A 47 -24.54 19.55 -4.04
CA ALA A 47 -24.24 19.80 -2.63
C ALA A 47 -22.74 20.03 -2.40
N THR A 48 -22.35 20.36 -1.16
CA THR A 48 -20.93 20.42 -0.76
C THR A 48 -20.43 19.06 -0.28
N ASN A 49 -19.10 18.86 -0.24
CA ASN A 49 -18.49 17.66 0.33
C ASN A 49 -19.03 17.37 1.74
N ASN A 50 -19.04 18.38 2.62
CA ASN A 50 -19.48 18.17 4.01
C ASN A 50 -20.95 17.74 4.11
N VAL A 51 -21.82 18.23 3.22
CA VAL A 51 -23.22 17.79 3.16
C VAL A 51 -23.31 16.32 2.73
N ALA A 52 -22.50 15.92 1.75
CA ALA A 52 -22.41 14.52 1.32
C ALA A 52 -21.91 13.60 2.45
N GLU A 53 -20.86 14.00 3.15
CA GLU A 53 -20.26 13.25 4.28
C GLU A 53 -21.26 13.03 5.42
N TYR A 54 -21.99 14.09 5.80
CA TYR A 54 -23.08 13.97 6.77
C TYR A 54 -24.20 13.05 6.28
N SER A 55 -24.53 13.12 4.99
CA SER A 55 -25.57 12.26 4.40
C SER A 55 -25.17 10.78 4.45
N GLY A 56 -23.90 10.47 4.19
CA GLY A 56 -23.33 9.12 4.36
C GLY A 56 -23.45 8.63 5.80
N LEU A 57 -23.04 9.46 6.77
CA LEU A 57 -23.18 9.11 8.19
C LEU A 57 -24.63 8.79 8.58
N ILE A 58 -25.57 9.64 8.18
CA ILE A 58 -27.01 9.47 8.47
C ILE A 58 -27.50 8.15 7.88
N ALA A 59 -27.17 7.86 6.62
CA ALA A 59 -27.56 6.63 5.96
C ALA A 59 -26.99 5.38 6.65
N GLY A 60 -25.72 5.42 7.06
CA GLY A 60 -25.08 4.34 7.81
C GLY A 60 -25.70 4.10 9.19
N LEU A 61 -25.95 5.17 9.95
CA LEU A 61 -26.60 5.07 11.27
C LEU A 61 -28.04 4.54 11.18
N ARG A 62 -28.80 4.95 10.15
CA ARG A 62 -30.14 4.39 9.89
C ARG A 62 -30.07 2.90 9.60
N ALA A 63 -29.18 2.49 8.71
CA ALA A 63 -29.00 1.08 8.39
C ALA A 63 -28.60 0.26 9.63
N ALA A 64 -27.72 0.78 10.50
CA ALA A 64 -27.37 0.12 11.74
C ALA A 64 -28.57 -0.04 12.69
N ALA A 65 -29.40 1.01 12.82
CA ALA A 65 -30.63 0.97 13.63
C ALA A 65 -31.70 0.02 13.05
N GLU A 66 -31.80 -0.10 11.73
CA GLU A 66 -32.65 -1.09 11.04
C GLU A 66 -32.20 -2.53 11.34
N ILE A 67 -30.89 -2.78 11.33
CA ILE A 67 -30.31 -4.10 11.58
C ILE A 67 -30.44 -4.52 13.04
N ALA A 68 -30.09 -3.62 13.96
CA ALA A 68 -30.07 -3.90 15.40
C ALA A 68 -30.31 -2.61 16.20
N PRO A 69 -31.56 -2.33 16.61
CA PRO A 69 -31.93 -1.11 17.33
C PRO A 69 -31.16 -0.89 18.64
N ASP A 70 -30.71 -1.95 19.33
CA ASP A 70 -29.95 -1.87 20.60
C ASP A 70 -28.43 -2.08 20.41
N ALA A 71 -27.89 -1.81 19.22
CA ALA A 71 -26.48 -2.01 18.92
C ALA A 71 -25.55 -0.93 19.50
N GLU A 72 -24.33 -1.34 19.84
CA GLU A 72 -23.19 -0.43 20.00
C GLU A 72 -22.55 -0.19 18.62
N VAL A 73 -22.45 1.07 18.21
CA VAL A 73 -21.94 1.45 16.89
C VAL A 73 -20.63 2.21 16.99
N GLU A 74 -19.66 1.81 16.18
CA GLU A 74 -18.45 2.59 15.88
C GLU A 74 -18.56 3.16 14.47
N ALA A 75 -18.80 4.47 14.37
CA ALA A 75 -18.88 5.20 13.11
C ALA A 75 -17.49 5.70 12.70
N ARG A 76 -16.96 5.17 11.60
CA ARG A 76 -15.66 5.48 11.02
C ARG A 76 -15.83 6.32 9.75
N LEU A 77 -15.17 7.48 9.71
CA LEU A 77 -15.20 8.39 8.57
C LEU A 77 -13.82 8.98 8.35
N ASP A 78 -13.47 9.32 7.11
CA ASP A 78 -12.26 10.08 6.79
C ASP A 78 -12.46 11.61 6.83
N SER A 79 -13.70 12.06 7.05
CA SER A 79 -14.00 13.46 7.37
C SER A 79 -13.75 13.81 8.84
N LYS A 80 -12.57 14.37 9.13
CA LYS A 80 -12.24 14.87 10.48
C LYS A 80 -13.24 15.92 10.97
N LEU A 81 -13.77 16.76 10.07
CA LEU A 81 -14.78 17.76 10.41
C LEU A 81 -16.04 17.12 10.99
N VAL A 82 -16.62 16.13 10.29
CA VAL A 82 -17.85 15.46 10.72
C VAL A 82 -17.63 14.70 12.02
N VAL A 83 -16.52 13.96 12.13
CA VAL A 83 -16.16 13.22 13.36
C VAL A 83 -16.07 14.15 14.57
N GLU A 84 -15.36 15.28 14.45
CA GLU A 84 -15.17 16.21 15.56
C GLU A 84 -16.45 16.96 15.95
N GLN A 85 -17.29 17.29 14.95
CA GLN A 85 -18.59 17.92 15.20
C GLN A 85 -19.57 16.97 15.88
N MET A 86 -19.68 15.73 15.38
CA MET A 86 -20.57 14.71 15.96
C MET A 86 -20.09 14.21 17.32
N SER A 87 -18.79 14.29 17.59
CA SER A 87 -18.24 14.06 18.92
C SER A 87 -18.46 15.23 19.89
N GLY A 88 -19.06 16.34 19.45
CA GLY A 88 -19.28 17.55 20.25
C GLY A 88 -18.01 18.37 20.55
N ARG A 89 -16.87 18.01 19.97
CA ARG A 89 -15.59 18.72 20.18
C ARG A 89 -15.52 20.01 19.38
N TRP A 90 -16.13 20.05 18.19
CA TRP A 90 -16.15 21.22 17.31
C TRP A 90 -17.56 21.79 17.12
N LYS A 91 -17.68 23.12 17.11
CA LYS A 91 -18.97 23.81 16.91
C LYS A 91 -19.42 23.76 15.45
N ILE A 92 -20.71 23.48 15.22
CA ILE A 92 -21.34 23.50 13.89
C ILE A 92 -21.81 24.94 13.58
N LYS A 93 -20.98 25.65 12.81
CA LYS A 93 -21.25 27.06 12.45
C LYS A 93 -22.14 27.20 11.22
N HIS A 94 -22.02 26.30 10.24
CA HIS A 94 -22.70 26.45 8.96
C HIS A 94 -24.18 26.05 9.06
N PRO A 95 -25.13 26.90 8.65
CA PRO A 95 -26.57 26.62 8.76
C PRO A 95 -27.02 25.33 8.07
N SER A 96 -26.43 24.97 6.92
CA SER A 96 -26.80 23.75 6.18
C SER A 96 -26.36 22.45 6.86
N MET A 97 -25.39 22.49 7.78
CA MET A 97 -24.91 21.29 8.49
C MET A 97 -25.69 21.01 9.77
N ARG A 98 -26.32 22.03 10.38
CA ARG A 98 -27.04 21.87 11.65
C ARG A 98 -28.19 20.85 11.54
N PRO A 99 -29.08 20.94 10.52
CA PRO A 99 -30.16 19.95 10.38
C PRO A 99 -29.64 18.52 10.22
N LEU A 100 -28.55 18.33 9.47
CA LEU A 100 -27.95 17.02 9.24
C LEU A 100 -27.32 16.44 10.51
N ALA A 101 -26.66 17.28 11.30
CA ALA A 101 -26.12 16.86 12.59
C ALA A 101 -27.21 16.54 13.60
N ASP A 102 -28.29 17.33 13.64
CA ASP A 102 -29.46 17.07 14.48
C ASP A 102 -30.13 15.74 14.11
N GLU A 103 -30.24 15.45 12.81
CA GLU A 103 -30.76 14.19 12.29
C GLU A 103 -29.87 12.99 12.66
N ALA A 104 -28.55 13.10 12.43
CA ALA A 104 -27.59 12.07 12.82
C ALA A 104 -27.61 11.82 14.34
N ALA A 105 -27.70 12.89 15.16
CA ALA A 105 -27.80 12.80 16.61
C ALA A 105 -29.14 12.20 17.08
N ALA A 106 -30.23 12.45 16.35
CA ALA A 106 -31.53 11.83 16.64
C ALA A 106 -31.47 10.31 16.42
N ILE A 107 -30.88 9.84 15.32
CA ILE A 107 -30.69 8.41 15.05
C ILE A 107 -29.72 7.79 16.06
N ALA A 108 -28.61 8.46 16.37
CA ALA A 108 -27.64 7.97 17.35
C ALA A 108 -28.26 7.73 18.74
N ARG A 109 -29.29 8.50 19.12
CA ARG A 109 -30.02 8.32 20.39
C ARG A 109 -30.95 7.11 20.40
N THR A 110 -31.30 6.54 19.24
CA THR A 110 -32.11 5.30 19.20
C THR A 110 -31.26 4.06 19.38
N LEU A 111 -29.95 4.16 19.14
CA LEU A 111 -28.95 3.10 19.35
C LEU A 111 -28.46 3.10 20.81
N ARG A 112 -27.86 1.99 21.24
CA ARG A 112 -27.32 1.87 22.60
C ARG A 112 -26.18 2.85 22.87
N SER A 113 -25.24 2.94 21.93
CA SER A 113 -24.20 3.97 21.93
C SER A 113 -23.61 4.13 20.53
N VAL A 114 -23.10 5.32 20.24
CA VAL A 114 -22.36 5.61 19.01
C VAL A 114 -21.05 6.30 19.38
N ARG A 115 -19.93 5.75 18.91
CA ARG A 115 -18.61 6.42 18.96
C ARG A 115 -18.20 6.83 17.56
N TYR A 116 -17.73 8.05 17.40
CA TYR A 116 -17.24 8.57 16.12
C TYR A 116 -15.71 8.52 16.12
N GLN A 117 -15.15 7.90 15.09
CA GLN A 117 -13.71 7.74 14.91
C GLN A 117 -13.30 8.25 13.54
N TRP A 118 -12.25 9.06 13.52
CA TRP A 118 -11.60 9.44 12.27
C TRP A 118 -10.67 8.31 11.82
N VAL A 119 -10.75 7.95 10.54
CA VAL A 119 -9.85 6.98 9.91
C VAL A 119 -9.19 7.60 8.68
N PRO A 120 -7.95 7.20 8.31
CA PRO A 120 -7.38 7.61 7.04
C PRO A 120 -8.24 7.16 5.85
N ARG A 121 -8.30 7.95 4.77
CA ARG A 121 -9.07 7.64 3.55
C ARG A 121 -8.79 6.25 2.98
N ALA A 122 -7.55 5.79 3.03
CA ALA A 122 -7.16 4.44 2.61
C ALA A 122 -7.88 3.31 3.38
N ARG A 123 -8.36 3.60 4.60
CA ARG A 123 -9.15 2.68 5.43
C ARG A 123 -10.66 2.90 5.33
N ASN A 124 -11.12 3.77 4.43
CA ASN A 124 -12.53 4.05 4.15
C ASN A 124 -12.88 3.81 2.66
N ALA A 125 -12.08 3.01 1.95
CA ALA A 125 -12.15 2.85 0.50
C ALA A 125 -13.49 2.28 0.00
N ASP A 126 -14.16 1.43 0.78
CA ASP A 126 -15.46 0.87 0.42
C ASP A 126 -16.57 1.94 0.41
N ALA A 127 -16.58 2.82 1.42
CA ALA A 127 -17.53 3.93 1.49
C ALA A 127 -17.24 4.97 0.39
N ASP A 128 -15.96 5.26 0.11
CA ASP A 128 -15.55 6.12 -1.01
C ASP A 128 -16.01 5.56 -2.37
N ARG A 129 -15.79 4.26 -2.60
CA ARG A 129 -16.25 3.56 -3.80
C ARG A 129 -17.76 3.73 -3.97
N LEU A 130 -18.55 3.46 -2.92
CA LEU A 130 -20.01 3.61 -2.94
C LEU A 130 -20.45 5.05 -3.27
N ALA A 131 -19.79 6.06 -2.68
CA ALA A 131 -20.08 7.46 -2.98
C ALA A 131 -19.82 7.80 -4.46
N ASN A 132 -18.72 7.30 -5.03
CA ASN A 132 -18.39 7.49 -6.44
C ASN A 132 -19.36 6.76 -7.37
N GLU A 133 -19.68 5.50 -7.09
CA GLU A 133 -20.67 4.72 -7.85
C GLU A 133 -22.02 5.44 -7.90
N ALA A 134 -22.46 6.02 -6.78
CA ALA A 134 -23.72 6.75 -6.72
C ALA A 134 -23.71 8.03 -7.56
N MET A 135 -22.59 8.78 -7.56
CA MET A 135 -22.43 9.95 -8.42
C MET A 135 -22.35 9.58 -9.90
N ASP A 136 -21.69 8.47 -10.24
CA ASP A 136 -21.57 7.98 -11.61
C ASP A 136 -22.89 7.42 -12.16
N ALA A 137 -23.63 6.68 -11.34
CA ALA A 137 -24.97 6.22 -11.69
C ALA A 137 -25.87 7.41 -12.02
N ALA A 138 -25.88 8.43 -11.16
CA ALA A 138 -26.67 9.64 -11.38
C ALA A 138 -26.24 10.42 -12.63
N ALA A 139 -24.92 10.55 -12.88
CA ALA A 139 -24.41 11.14 -14.12
C ALA A 139 -24.84 10.38 -15.38
N ALA A 140 -25.04 9.06 -15.26
CA ALA A 140 -25.57 8.20 -16.31
C ALA A 140 -27.10 8.11 -16.34
N GLY A 141 -27.81 8.93 -15.55
CA GLY A 141 -29.29 8.95 -15.50
C GLY A 141 -29.93 7.74 -14.81
N ARG A 142 -29.18 7.02 -13.97
CA ARG A 142 -29.65 5.85 -13.20
C ARG A 142 -29.59 6.11 -11.70
N SER A 143 -30.43 5.43 -10.93
CA SER A 143 -30.25 5.30 -9.49
C SER A 143 -29.21 4.22 -9.19
N TRP A 144 -28.43 4.41 -8.12
CA TRP A 144 -27.60 3.33 -7.58
C TRP A 144 -28.51 2.24 -7.00
N GLU A 145 -28.20 0.98 -7.28
CA GLU A 145 -28.89 -0.17 -6.73
C GLU A 145 -27.91 -1.00 -5.89
N PRO A 146 -28.30 -1.47 -4.69
CA PRO A 146 -27.45 -2.32 -3.89
C PRO A 146 -27.16 -3.63 -4.62
N SER A 147 -25.90 -4.02 -4.66
CA SER A 147 -25.53 -5.39 -5.01
C SER A 147 -25.99 -6.28 -3.85
N VAL A 148 -27.08 -7.05 -4.03
CA VAL A 148 -27.69 -7.83 -2.94
C VAL A 148 -26.65 -8.73 -2.25
N PRO A 149 -26.45 -8.61 -0.91
CA PRO A 149 -25.54 -9.49 -0.19
C PRO A 149 -26.22 -10.85 0.01
N GLN A 150 -25.77 -11.89 -0.72
CA GLN A 150 -26.10 -13.27 -0.40
C GLN A 150 -25.13 -13.79 0.66
N SER A 151 -25.69 -14.41 1.72
CA SER A 151 -24.95 -15.16 2.73
C SER A 151 -23.98 -16.18 2.11
N PRO A 152 -22.85 -16.47 2.77
CA PRO A 152 -21.82 -17.33 2.20
C PRO A 152 -22.24 -18.79 2.33
N ASP A 153 -22.90 -19.34 1.32
CA ASP A 153 -22.70 -20.74 0.95
C ASP A 153 -21.50 -20.77 -0.02
N PRO A 154 -20.65 -21.81 -0.02
CA PRO A 154 -19.34 -21.77 -0.65
C PRO A 154 -19.52 -21.68 -2.15
N THR A 155 -19.47 -20.46 -2.69
CA THR A 155 -19.55 -20.25 -4.12
C THR A 155 -18.23 -20.71 -4.73
N PRO A 156 -18.26 -21.58 -5.75
CA PRO A 156 -17.07 -21.97 -6.47
C PRO A 156 -16.45 -20.70 -7.05
N HIS A 157 -15.13 -20.56 -6.87
CA HIS A 157 -14.32 -19.48 -7.44
C HIS A 157 -14.89 -19.03 -8.78
N ARG A 158 -15.52 -17.85 -8.82
CA ARG A 158 -15.84 -17.22 -10.10
C ARG A 158 -14.49 -16.83 -10.69
N ALA A 159 -14.01 -17.68 -11.60
CA ALA A 159 -12.73 -17.48 -12.25
C ALA A 159 -12.68 -16.05 -12.81
N PRO A 160 -11.58 -15.31 -12.62
CA PRO A 160 -11.43 -13.99 -13.20
C PRO A 160 -11.74 -14.07 -14.70
N THR A 161 -12.57 -13.17 -15.20
CA THR A 161 -13.00 -13.12 -16.62
C THR A 161 -11.86 -12.77 -17.58
N THR A 162 -10.65 -12.55 -17.06
CA THR A 162 -9.40 -12.59 -17.81
C THR A 162 -8.41 -13.46 -17.05
N ASN A 163 -8.19 -14.68 -17.54
CA ASN A 163 -7.05 -15.46 -17.12
C ASN A 163 -5.81 -14.80 -17.76
N ARG A 164 -5.13 -13.90 -17.04
CA ARG A 164 -3.85 -13.33 -17.49
C ARG A 164 -2.71 -14.35 -17.45
N LEU A 165 -2.90 -15.46 -16.74
CA LEU A 165 -1.96 -16.56 -16.70
C LEU A 165 -2.28 -17.51 -17.85
N SER A 166 -1.38 -17.61 -18.82
CA SER A 166 -1.42 -18.59 -19.92
C SER A 166 -1.37 -20.05 -19.44
N GLY A 167 -1.37 -20.30 -18.13
CA GLY A 167 -1.32 -21.64 -17.53
C GLY A 167 0.02 -22.30 -17.80
N TRP A 168 0.00 -23.57 -18.17
CA TRP A 168 1.20 -24.34 -18.59
C TRP A 168 1.53 -24.18 -20.08
N MET A 169 0.85 -23.26 -20.79
CA MET A 169 1.19 -23.00 -22.19
C MET A 169 2.49 -22.21 -22.29
N ALA A 170 3.22 -22.42 -23.38
CA ALA A 170 4.39 -21.60 -23.66
C ALA A 170 3.96 -20.11 -23.76
N PRO A 171 4.68 -19.20 -23.09
CA PRO A 171 4.38 -17.78 -23.16
C PRO A 171 4.52 -17.28 -24.61
N PRO A 172 3.73 -16.28 -25.02
CA PRO A 172 3.68 -15.82 -26.42
C PRO A 172 4.99 -15.20 -26.92
N ALA A 173 5.86 -14.78 -26.00
CA ALA A 173 7.20 -14.27 -26.26
C ALA A 173 8.13 -14.58 -25.07
N PRO A 174 9.47 -14.57 -25.27
CA PRO A 174 10.41 -14.63 -24.15
C PRO A 174 10.19 -13.47 -23.16
N PRO A 175 10.36 -13.69 -21.85
CA PRO A 175 10.16 -12.64 -20.86
C PRO A 175 11.27 -11.58 -20.93
N THR A 176 10.98 -10.36 -20.48
CA THR A 176 12.03 -9.47 -19.99
C THR A 176 12.46 -9.99 -18.62
N THR A 177 13.74 -10.28 -18.43
CA THR A 177 14.25 -10.79 -17.14
C THR A 177 15.01 -9.69 -16.41
N THR A 178 14.61 -9.39 -15.19
CA THR A 178 15.41 -8.53 -14.30
C THR A 178 16.18 -9.37 -13.29
N VAL A 179 17.49 -9.14 -13.20
CA VAL A 179 18.32 -9.59 -12.08
C VAL A 179 18.52 -8.40 -11.16
N LEU A 180 18.06 -8.51 -9.93
CA LEU A 180 18.12 -7.46 -8.92
C LEU A 180 19.30 -7.75 -8.00
N LEU A 181 20.23 -6.81 -7.90
CA LEU A 181 21.44 -6.89 -7.09
C LEU A 181 21.36 -5.87 -5.96
N ARG A 182 21.45 -6.32 -4.71
CA ARG A 182 21.64 -5.41 -3.57
C ARG A 182 23.09 -4.94 -3.53
N HIS A 183 23.31 -3.67 -3.21
CA HIS A 183 24.67 -3.14 -2.99
C HIS A 183 25.48 -3.91 -1.93
N GLY A 184 26.82 -3.79 -2.01
CA GLY A 184 27.75 -4.34 -1.02
C GLY A 184 27.72 -3.66 0.35
N GLN A 185 28.43 -4.21 1.33
CA GLN A 185 28.43 -3.71 2.70
C GLN A 185 28.85 -2.23 2.80
N THR A 186 28.14 -1.49 3.65
CA THR A 186 28.50 -0.14 4.12
C THR A 186 28.66 -0.12 5.64
N PRO A 187 29.26 0.91 6.25
CA PRO A 187 29.33 1.03 7.71
C PRO A 187 27.95 0.96 8.39
N LEU A 188 26.93 1.59 7.81
CA LEU A 188 25.54 1.54 8.31
C LEU A 188 24.95 0.12 8.27
N SER A 189 25.37 -0.69 7.29
CA SER A 189 24.89 -2.06 7.15
C SER A 189 25.45 -2.97 8.25
N VAL A 190 26.70 -2.73 8.68
CA VAL A 190 27.34 -3.46 9.79
C VAL A 190 26.53 -3.29 11.08
N ASP A 191 26.16 -2.05 11.38
CA ASP A 191 25.42 -1.69 12.59
C ASP A 191 23.90 -1.93 12.48
N LYS A 192 23.41 -2.48 11.35
CA LYS A 192 21.98 -2.66 11.07
C LYS A 192 21.17 -1.36 11.24
N ARG A 193 21.75 -0.24 10.80
CA ARG A 193 21.13 1.08 10.86
C ARG A 193 20.20 1.30 9.66
N PHE A 194 19.15 2.08 9.86
CA PHE A 194 18.33 2.60 8.77
C PHE A 194 19.19 3.49 7.88
N SER A 195 19.65 2.93 6.75
CA SER A 195 20.59 3.63 5.87
C SER A 195 19.88 4.72 5.06
N GLY A 196 18.69 4.41 4.55
CA GLY A 196 17.89 5.31 3.73
C GLY A 196 18.67 6.03 2.64
N THR A 197 18.54 7.35 2.62
CA THR A 197 19.20 8.23 1.65
C THR A 197 20.60 8.70 2.07
N VAL A 198 21.10 8.23 3.21
CA VAL A 198 22.45 8.57 3.68
C VAL A 198 23.49 8.10 2.66
N GLU A 199 24.27 9.05 2.17
CA GLU A 199 25.38 8.77 1.27
C GLU A 199 26.52 8.09 2.04
N ALA A 200 26.72 6.81 1.74
CA ALA A 200 27.76 5.98 2.34
C ALA A 200 28.52 5.25 1.24
N SER A 201 29.84 5.14 1.42
CA SER A 201 30.69 4.33 0.55
C SER A 201 30.70 2.87 1.02
N LEU A 202 31.04 1.96 0.11
CA LEU A 202 31.32 0.58 0.48
C LEU A 202 32.51 0.48 1.44
N THR A 203 32.48 -0.48 2.35
CA THR A 203 33.65 -0.88 3.15
C THR A 203 34.62 -1.70 2.29
N ASP A 204 35.83 -1.99 2.78
CA ASP A 204 36.77 -2.89 2.08
C ASP A 204 36.14 -4.28 1.82
N LEU A 205 35.39 -4.79 2.81
CA LEU A 205 34.60 -6.01 2.63
C LEU A 205 33.49 -5.81 1.58
N GLY A 206 32.80 -4.67 1.58
CA GLY A 206 31.80 -4.33 0.56
C GLY A 206 32.38 -4.28 -0.86
N MET A 207 33.61 -3.77 -1.01
CA MET A 207 34.33 -3.77 -2.30
C MET A 207 34.70 -5.19 -2.74
N SER A 208 35.16 -6.03 -1.82
CA SER A 208 35.44 -7.46 -2.10
C SER A 208 34.17 -8.24 -2.45
N GLN A 209 33.05 -7.95 -1.78
CA GLN A 209 31.74 -8.51 -2.11
C GLN A 209 31.30 -8.10 -3.52
N ALA A 210 31.44 -6.83 -3.88
CA ALA A 210 31.11 -6.34 -5.21
C ALA A 210 31.98 -7.01 -6.30
N ALA A 211 33.27 -7.23 -6.03
CA ALA A 211 34.15 -7.97 -6.94
C ALA A 211 33.73 -9.45 -7.09
N ALA A 212 33.28 -10.10 -6.02
CA ALA A 212 32.76 -11.47 -6.08
C ALA A 212 31.48 -11.57 -6.93
N VAL A 213 30.58 -10.59 -6.84
CA VAL A 213 29.42 -10.50 -7.73
C VAL A 213 29.86 -10.31 -9.19
N ALA A 214 30.84 -9.44 -9.44
CA ALA A 214 31.36 -9.21 -10.77
C ALA A 214 31.94 -10.49 -11.40
N ASP A 215 32.67 -11.29 -10.61
CA ASP A 215 33.14 -12.62 -11.04
C ASP A 215 31.98 -13.57 -11.35
N ARG A 216 30.98 -13.65 -10.47
CA ARG A 216 29.78 -14.50 -10.65
C ARG A 216 28.95 -14.14 -11.88
N LEU A 217 28.89 -12.85 -12.22
CA LEU A 217 28.10 -12.32 -13.32
C LEU A 217 28.92 -12.10 -14.60
N ARG A 218 30.21 -12.46 -14.62
CA ARG A 218 31.14 -12.18 -15.72
C ARG A 218 30.60 -12.64 -17.07
N ASP A 219 30.11 -13.87 -17.13
CA ASP A 219 29.64 -14.51 -18.37
C ASP A 219 28.13 -14.39 -18.57
N GLU A 220 27.42 -13.66 -17.69
CA GLU A 220 25.98 -13.43 -17.86
C GLU A 220 25.69 -12.29 -18.87
N PRO A 221 24.88 -12.57 -19.91
CA PRO A 221 24.56 -11.58 -20.93
C PRO A 221 23.49 -10.61 -20.41
N PHE A 222 23.90 -9.43 -19.98
CA PHE A 222 23.00 -8.31 -19.71
C PHE A 222 22.97 -7.32 -20.88
N ASP A 223 21.77 -7.00 -21.36
CA ASP A 223 21.53 -5.98 -22.39
C ASP A 223 21.61 -4.56 -21.83
N LEU A 224 21.31 -4.41 -20.53
CA LEU A 224 21.33 -3.14 -19.81
C LEU A 224 21.68 -3.37 -18.34
N ILE A 225 22.47 -2.47 -17.78
CA ILE A 225 22.69 -2.35 -16.34
C ILE A 225 22.13 -1.00 -15.89
N VAL A 226 21.27 -1.02 -14.88
CA VAL A 226 20.69 0.18 -14.26
C VAL A 226 21.07 0.21 -12.79
N SER A 227 21.54 1.34 -12.30
CA SER A 227 21.89 1.53 -10.89
C SER A 227 21.04 2.63 -10.26
N SER A 228 20.74 2.45 -8.98
CA SER A 228 20.40 3.56 -8.09
C SER A 228 21.47 4.68 -8.14
N PRO A 229 21.11 5.95 -7.90
CA PRO A 229 22.05 7.06 -7.84
C PRO A 229 22.98 7.01 -6.61
N LEU A 230 22.53 6.38 -5.51
CA LEU A 230 23.27 6.36 -4.25
C LEU A 230 24.63 5.68 -4.39
N LYS A 231 25.67 6.28 -3.80
CA LYS A 231 27.08 5.91 -4.05
C LYS A 231 27.38 4.43 -3.85
N ARG A 232 26.87 3.80 -2.79
CA ARG A 232 27.04 2.35 -2.53
C ARG A 232 26.54 1.45 -3.67
N ALA A 233 25.43 1.82 -4.32
CA ALA A 233 24.91 1.07 -5.46
C ALA A 233 25.79 1.30 -6.69
N ARG A 234 26.19 2.55 -6.95
CA ARG A 234 27.10 2.89 -8.06
C ARG A 234 28.45 2.20 -7.93
N GLN A 235 29.07 2.19 -6.75
CA GLN A 235 30.33 1.46 -6.52
C GLN A 235 30.17 -0.05 -6.74
N THR A 236 29.01 -0.61 -6.41
CA THR A 236 28.72 -2.03 -6.68
C THR A 236 28.58 -2.28 -8.20
N ALA A 237 27.92 -1.37 -8.93
CA ALA A 237 27.79 -1.45 -10.38
C ALA A 237 29.13 -1.23 -11.10
N GLU A 238 29.96 -0.29 -10.63
CA GLU A 238 31.29 0.01 -11.16
C GLU A 238 32.23 -1.20 -11.08
N ALA A 239 32.14 -1.99 -10.01
CA ALA A 239 32.94 -3.21 -9.83
C ALA A 239 32.68 -4.27 -10.91
N LEU A 240 31.54 -4.20 -11.62
CA LEU A 240 31.21 -5.10 -12.73
C LEU A 240 32.08 -4.84 -13.97
N GLY A 241 32.72 -3.67 -14.07
CA GLY A 241 33.54 -3.30 -15.24
C GLY A 241 32.72 -3.13 -16.53
N ARG A 242 31.43 -2.78 -16.42
CA ARG A 242 30.48 -2.65 -17.52
C ARG A 242 29.75 -1.31 -17.44
N ASP A 243 29.37 -0.77 -18.59
CA ASP A 243 28.58 0.45 -18.65
C ASP A 243 27.21 0.27 -17.98
N TYR A 244 26.77 1.32 -17.28
CA TYR A 244 25.48 1.35 -16.61
C TYR A 244 24.83 2.73 -16.73
N VAL A 245 23.51 2.77 -16.62
CA VAL A 245 22.73 4.01 -16.51
C VAL A 245 22.22 4.19 -15.08
N VAL A 246 21.98 5.44 -14.69
CA VAL A 246 21.46 5.76 -13.36
C VAL A 246 19.98 6.08 -13.44
N ASP A 247 19.18 5.50 -12.54
CA ASP A 247 17.76 5.80 -12.40
C ASP A 247 17.44 6.20 -10.96
N ASP A 248 16.97 7.45 -10.78
CA ASP A 248 16.63 8.01 -9.46
C ASP A 248 15.48 7.26 -8.78
N ASP A 249 14.60 6.64 -9.57
CA ASP A 249 13.50 5.83 -9.05
C ASP A 249 13.99 4.49 -8.44
N LEU A 250 15.28 4.18 -8.48
CA LEU A 250 15.87 3.01 -7.80
C LEU A 250 16.52 3.32 -6.43
N ARG A 251 16.53 4.57 -5.97
CA ARG A 251 17.08 4.90 -4.64
C ARG A 251 16.32 4.18 -3.51
N GLU A 252 17.01 3.93 -2.39
CA GLU A 252 16.42 3.36 -1.18
C GLU A 252 15.30 4.25 -0.62
N THR A 253 14.41 3.65 0.18
CA THR A 253 13.43 4.36 0.98
C THR A 253 14.10 5.38 1.89
N SER A 254 13.70 6.66 1.81
CA SER A 254 14.04 7.64 2.83
C SER A 254 13.38 7.28 4.15
N PHE A 255 14.19 7.04 5.18
CA PHE A 255 13.71 6.76 6.53
C PHE A 255 13.60 8.04 7.39
N GLY A 256 13.82 9.21 6.79
CA GLY A 256 13.68 10.51 7.44
C GLY A 256 14.44 10.59 8.76
N ALA A 257 13.72 10.90 9.84
CA ALA A 257 14.28 11.05 11.18
C ALA A 257 14.95 9.78 11.74
N TRP A 258 14.73 8.60 11.15
CA TRP A 258 15.35 7.36 11.60
C TRP A 258 16.70 7.07 10.93
N GLU A 259 17.06 7.83 9.89
CA GLU A 259 18.30 7.60 9.17
C GLU A 259 19.53 7.68 10.10
N GLY A 260 20.40 6.68 9.97
CA GLY A 260 21.57 6.52 10.84
C GLY A 260 21.27 5.89 12.20
N MET A 261 20.02 5.66 12.58
CA MET A 261 19.66 4.99 13.83
C MET A 261 19.55 3.48 13.64
N THR A 262 19.86 2.73 14.69
CA THR A 262 19.52 1.31 14.80
C THR A 262 18.03 1.13 15.09
N PHE A 263 17.50 -0.06 14.84
CA PHE A 263 16.13 -0.40 15.21
C PHE A 263 15.87 -0.23 16.72
N GLY A 264 16.87 -0.52 17.57
CA GLY A 264 16.79 -0.33 19.02
C GLY A 264 16.61 1.13 19.41
N GLU A 265 17.44 2.02 18.84
CA GLU A 265 17.37 3.47 19.07
C GLU A 265 16.03 4.05 18.58
N VAL A 266 15.52 3.60 17.42
CA VAL A 266 14.20 4.01 16.92
C VAL A 266 13.08 3.56 17.85
N ARG A 267 13.12 2.31 18.32
CA ARG A 267 12.12 1.77 19.25
C ARG A 267 12.08 2.53 20.58
N GLU A 268 13.22 3.01 21.05
CA GLU A 268 13.30 3.82 22.27
C GLU A 268 12.80 5.24 22.06
N ARG A 269 13.16 5.87 20.93
CA ARG A 269 12.90 7.30 20.68
C ARG A 269 11.56 7.60 19.99
N PHE A 270 11.05 6.66 19.21
CA PHE A 270 9.84 6.78 18.37
C PHE A 270 8.96 5.53 18.46
N PRO A 271 8.56 5.08 19.68
CA PRO A 271 7.86 3.81 19.85
C PRO A 271 6.51 3.76 19.12
N ASP A 272 5.74 4.86 19.14
CA ASP A 272 4.41 4.91 18.53
C ASP A 272 4.49 4.93 17.01
N GLU A 273 5.43 5.71 16.45
CA GLU A 273 5.66 5.77 15.00
C GLU A 273 6.22 4.46 14.48
N LEU A 274 7.11 3.80 15.23
CA LEU A 274 7.61 2.48 14.87
C LEU A 274 6.49 1.44 14.86
N ASN A 275 5.61 1.44 15.87
CA ASN A 275 4.45 0.54 15.92
C ASN A 275 3.50 0.79 14.74
N ALA A 276 3.22 2.05 14.41
CA ALA A 276 2.36 2.39 13.28
C ALA A 276 2.98 1.97 11.94
N TRP A 277 4.29 2.18 11.76
CA TRP A 277 5.02 1.76 10.56
C TRP A 277 5.01 0.24 10.39
N LEU A 278 5.30 -0.53 11.45
CA LEU A 278 5.27 -1.99 11.39
C LEU A 278 3.87 -2.56 11.13
N ALA A 279 2.81 -1.85 11.53
CA ALA A 279 1.44 -2.27 11.33
C ALA A 279 0.92 -1.96 9.92
N ASP A 280 1.42 -0.91 9.27
CA ASP A 280 0.92 -0.46 7.98
C ASP A 280 2.05 0.10 7.09
N PRO A 281 2.39 -0.56 5.96
CA PRO A 281 3.43 -0.09 5.04
C PRO A 281 3.13 1.26 4.37
N ASN A 282 1.89 1.78 4.48
CA ASN A 282 1.53 3.13 4.04
C ASN A 282 2.00 4.23 4.99
N VAL A 283 2.23 3.91 6.26
CA VAL A 283 2.70 4.88 7.24
C VAL A 283 4.18 5.15 6.98
N PRO A 284 4.59 6.40 6.70
CA PRO A 284 5.99 6.75 6.54
C PRO A 284 6.69 6.90 7.90
N PRO A 285 8.00 6.61 7.99
CA PRO A 285 8.83 7.16 9.06
C PRO A 285 8.71 8.70 9.11
N PRO A 286 8.88 9.35 10.27
CA PRO A 286 8.78 10.80 10.37
C PRO A 286 9.73 11.52 9.41
N GLY A 287 9.17 12.33 8.51
CA GLY A 287 9.94 13.05 7.48
C GLY A 287 10.55 12.17 6.38
N GLY A 288 10.18 10.89 6.32
CA GLY A 288 10.61 9.94 5.29
C GLY A 288 9.52 9.62 4.27
N GLU A 289 9.74 8.57 3.49
CA GLU A 289 8.78 8.02 2.53
C GLU A 289 8.18 6.70 3.05
N SER A 290 6.92 6.42 2.71
CA SER A 290 6.30 5.14 3.05
C SER A 290 6.82 4.04 2.14
N LEU A 291 6.75 2.78 2.59
CA LEU A 291 7.18 1.65 1.76
C LEU A 291 6.36 1.57 0.46
N ILE A 292 5.08 1.91 0.52
CA ILE A 292 4.20 1.98 -0.67
C ILE A 292 4.63 3.07 -1.64
N SER A 293 5.12 4.22 -1.15
CA SER A 293 5.64 5.28 -2.01
C SER A 293 6.86 4.80 -2.78
N THR A 294 7.75 4.05 -2.12
CA THR A 294 8.89 3.39 -2.78
C THR A 294 8.42 2.35 -3.80
N VAL A 295 7.44 1.48 -3.46
CA VAL A 295 6.87 0.50 -4.40
C VAL A 295 6.31 1.16 -5.66
N THR A 296 5.53 2.23 -5.48
CA THR A 296 4.94 3.01 -6.58
C THR A 296 6.02 3.58 -7.51
N ARG A 297 7.13 4.02 -6.92
CA ARG A 297 8.27 4.56 -7.64
C ARG A 297 9.01 3.48 -8.45
N VAL A 298 9.31 2.33 -7.85
CA VAL A 298 10.01 1.25 -8.57
C VAL A 298 9.11 0.55 -9.59
N ALA A 299 7.78 0.60 -9.43
CA ALA A 299 6.84 0.15 -10.46
C ALA A 299 7.03 0.93 -11.77
N ARG A 300 7.31 2.24 -11.70
CA ARG A 300 7.61 3.04 -12.91
C ARG A 300 8.90 2.58 -13.59
N VAL A 301 9.92 2.19 -12.83
CA VAL A 301 11.16 1.62 -13.39
C VAL A 301 10.84 0.32 -14.12
N ARG A 302 10.11 -0.60 -13.47
CA ARG A 302 9.64 -1.84 -14.10
C ARG A 302 8.92 -1.53 -15.40
N ASP A 303 7.92 -0.66 -15.38
CA ASP A 303 7.08 -0.38 -16.55
C ASP A 303 7.91 0.19 -17.71
N ARG A 304 8.87 1.10 -17.44
CA ARG A 304 9.83 1.56 -18.45
C ARG A 304 10.68 0.42 -19.01
N LEU A 305 11.25 -0.42 -18.14
CA LEU A 305 12.09 -1.55 -18.57
C LEU A 305 11.32 -2.55 -19.45
N LEU A 306 10.05 -2.83 -19.14
CA LEU A 306 9.23 -3.74 -19.94
C LEU A 306 8.91 -3.18 -21.34
N VAL A 307 8.80 -1.86 -21.46
CA VAL A 307 8.55 -1.18 -22.74
C VAL A 307 9.83 -1.02 -23.56
N GLU A 308 10.92 -0.58 -22.92
CA GLU A 308 12.17 -0.22 -23.59
C GLU A 308 13.09 -1.42 -23.83
N GLN A 309 12.97 -2.47 -22.99
CA GLN A 309 13.81 -3.67 -23.04
C GLN A 309 12.96 -4.96 -23.13
N PRO A 310 12.07 -5.09 -24.15
CA PRO A 310 11.24 -6.28 -24.30
C PRO A 310 12.11 -7.52 -24.59
N SER A 311 11.82 -8.63 -23.91
CA SER A 311 12.52 -9.91 -24.08
C SER A 311 14.04 -9.88 -23.82
N LYS A 312 14.51 -8.86 -23.08
CA LYS A 312 15.92 -8.66 -22.75
C LYS A 312 16.22 -8.98 -21.30
N ARG A 313 17.51 -9.15 -20.97
CA ARG A 313 17.98 -9.37 -19.60
C ARG A 313 18.62 -8.09 -19.05
N VAL A 314 18.07 -7.58 -17.96
CA VAL A 314 18.48 -6.32 -17.33
C VAL A 314 19.00 -6.57 -15.92
N LEU A 315 20.17 -6.05 -15.59
CA LEU A 315 20.69 -6.03 -14.22
C LEU A 315 20.27 -4.71 -13.55
N VAL A 316 19.70 -4.80 -12.35
CA VAL A 316 19.22 -3.65 -11.57
C VAL A 316 19.95 -3.63 -10.22
N VAL A 317 20.84 -2.67 -10.02
CA VAL A 317 21.62 -2.50 -8.79
C VAL A 317 20.92 -1.51 -7.86
N SER A 318 20.46 -1.98 -6.71
CA SER A 318 19.62 -1.19 -5.80
C SER A 318 19.78 -1.62 -4.33
N HIS A 319 18.71 -1.47 -3.55
CA HIS A 319 18.69 -1.57 -2.09
C HIS A 319 17.54 -2.45 -1.60
N VAL A 320 17.40 -2.58 -0.28
CA VAL A 320 16.47 -3.55 0.31
C VAL A 320 15.03 -3.26 -0.10
N THR A 321 14.55 -2.03 0.08
CA THR A 321 13.12 -1.74 -0.15
C THR A 321 12.73 -1.78 -1.62
N PRO A 322 13.48 -1.17 -2.56
CA PRO A 322 13.22 -1.29 -3.98
C PRO A 322 13.15 -2.74 -4.48
N ILE A 323 14.11 -3.58 -4.08
CA ILE A 323 14.17 -4.99 -4.52
C ILE A 323 12.99 -5.77 -3.96
N LYS A 324 12.65 -5.57 -2.69
CA LYS A 324 11.44 -6.14 -2.08
C LYS A 324 10.17 -5.67 -2.78
N GLY A 325 10.11 -4.40 -3.17
CA GLY A 325 8.98 -3.83 -3.92
C GLY A 325 8.79 -4.49 -5.27
N LEU A 326 9.85 -4.63 -6.07
CA LEU A 326 9.79 -5.36 -7.34
C LEU A 326 9.40 -6.83 -7.13
N THR A 327 9.91 -7.46 -6.07
CA THR A 327 9.55 -8.85 -5.70
C THR A 327 8.06 -8.95 -5.32
N GLN A 328 7.55 -8.00 -4.53
CA GLN A 328 6.14 -7.94 -4.14
C GLN A 328 5.23 -7.77 -5.35
N LEU A 329 5.59 -6.87 -6.27
CA LEU A 329 4.88 -6.66 -7.53
C LEU A 329 4.87 -7.93 -8.40
N ALA A 330 5.99 -8.65 -8.47
CA ALA A 330 6.09 -9.88 -9.24
C ALA A 330 5.20 -11.00 -8.66
N LEU A 331 5.12 -11.10 -7.34
CA LEU A 331 4.31 -12.10 -6.66
C LEU A 331 2.82 -11.73 -6.60
N GLY A 332 2.44 -10.50 -6.98
CA GLY A 332 1.08 -9.98 -6.78
C GLY A 332 0.65 -10.02 -5.30
N ALA A 333 1.61 -9.96 -4.38
CA ALA A 333 1.36 -10.13 -2.96
C ALA A 333 0.90 -8.82 -2.31
N GLU A 334 0.16 -8.91 -1.22
CA GLU A 334 -0.18 -7.72 -0.43
C GLU A 334 1.08 -7.03 0.12
N PRO A 335 1.13 -5.68 0.20
CA PRO A 335 2.36 -4.96 0.55
C PRO A 335 2.93 -5.28 1.93
N ILE A 336 2.14 -5.86 2.83
CA ILE A 336 2.64 -6.36 4.12
C ILE A 336 3.78 -7.38 3.98
N VAL A 337 3.91 -8.03 2.82
CA VAL A 337 4.99 -8.96 2.51
C VAL A 337 6.38 -8.32 2.59
N LEU A 338 6.50 -6.99 2.44
CA LEU A 338 7.78 -6.28 2.51
C LEU A 338 8.49 -6.48 3.87
N TYR A 339 7.73 -6.70 4.96
CA TYR A 339 8.27 -7.03 6.28
C TYR A 339 8.68 -8.50 6.45
N ARG A 340 8.29 -9.37 5.50
CA ARG A 340 8.49 -10.82 5.55
C ARG A 340 9.55 -11.33 4.58
N LEU A 341 10.06 -10.45 3.72
CA LEU A 341 11.16 -10.74 2.81
C LEU A 341 12.50 -10.44 3.51
N HIS A 342 13.49 -11.29 3.31
CA HIS A 342 14.86 -11.06 3.77
C HIS A 342 15.78 -10.89 2.57
N LEU A 343 16.69 -9.93 2.62
CA LEU A 343 17.68 -9.71 1.57
C LEU A 343 19.03 -9.49 2.22
N ASP A 344 20.01 -10.29 1.86
CA ASP A 344 21.40 -10.17 2.27
C ASP A 344 22.14 -9.18 1.36
N LEU A 345 23.27 -8.67 1.83
CA LEU A 345 24.15 -7.83 1.00
C LEU A 345 24.62 -8.63 -0.21
N VAL A 346 24.82 -7.94 -1.34
CA VAL A 346 25.18 -8.55 -2.64
C VAL A 346 24.29 -9.71 -3.11
N SER A 347 23.09 -9.85 -2.54
CA SER A 347 22.16 -10.89 -2.97
C SER A 347 21.63 -10.63 -4.38
N LEU A 348 21.44 -11.71 -5.13
CA LEU A 348 20.79 -11.70 -6.44
C LEU A 348 19.34 -12.20 -6.32
N THR A 349 18.41 -11.50 -6.96
CA THR A 349 17.00 -11.89 -7.08
C THR A 349 16.59 -11.82 -8.55
N THR A 350 16.09 -12.91 -9.12
CA THR A 350 15.77 -12.98 -10.57
C THR A 350 14.26 -13.06 -10.77
N ILE A 351 13.74 -12.19 -11.63
CA ILE A 351 12.31 -12.12 -11.96
C ILE A 351 12.15 -12.09 -13.47
N ASP A 352 11.31 -12.97 -13.99
CA ASP A 352 10.84 -12.94 -15.37
C ASP A 352 9.51 -12.19 -15.45
N TRP A 353 9.41 -11.25 -16.38
CA TRP A 353 8.22 -10.45 -16.64
C TRP A 353 7.67 -10.75 -18.03
N TYR A 354 6.47 -11.28 -18.10
CA TYR A 354 5.83 -11.65 -19.35
C TYR A 354 4.90 -10.55 -19.85
N SER A 355 4.85 -10.38 -21.18
CA SER A 355 4.06 -9.33 -21.84
C SER A 355 2.55 -9.53 -21.73
N ASP A 356 2.09 -10.75 -21.45
CA ASP A 356 0.69 -11.08 -21.13
C ASP A 356 0.30 -10.73 -19.67
N GLY A 357 1.26 -10.25 -18.87
CA GLY A 357 1.04 -9.71 -17.53
C GLY A 357 1.62 -10.51 -16.35
N PRO A 358 1.71 -11.86 -16.38
CA PRO A 358 2.35 -12.63 -15.32
C PRO A 358 3.82 -12.25 -15.09
N ALA A 359 4.26 -12.42 -13.86
CA ALA A 359 5.67 -12.40 -13.50
C ALA A 359 6.02 -13.67 -12.72
N VAL A 360 7.28 -14.11 -12.81
CA VAL A 360 7.77 -15.32 -12.14
C VAL A 360 9.05 -14.98 -11.40
N LEU A 361 9.03 -15.14 -10.08
CA LEU A 361 10.21 -15.06 -9.23
C LEU A 361 11.02 -16.36 -9.39
N ARG A 362 12.14 -16.30 -10.13
CA ARG A 362 13.00 -17.46 -10.44
C ARG A 362 13.97 -17.81 -9.33
N GLY A 363 14.41 -16.79 -8.59
CA GLY A 363 15.35 -16.95 -7.48
C GLY A 363 15.27 -15.71 -6.60
N PHE A 364 15.47 -15.90 -5.30
CA PHE A 364 15.36 -14.85 -4.32
C PHE A 364 16.49 -14.96 -3.31
N ASN A 365 17.17 -13.84 -3.06
CA ASN A 365 18.23 -13.74 -2.07
C ASN A 365 19.43 -14.70 -2.26
N ASP A 366 19.86 -14.96 -3.50
CA ASP A 366 21.01 -15.83 -3.77
C ASP A 366 22.34 -15.11 -3.44
N THR A 367 23.15 -15.74 -2.59
CA THR A 367 24.47 -15.26 -2.15
C THR A 367 25.58 -16.30 -2.29
N HIS A 368 25.39 -17.37 -3.08
CA HIS A 368 26.37 -18.48 -3.17
C HIS A 368 27.75 -18.08 -3.74
N HIS A 369 27.88 -16.88 -4.31
CA HIS A 369 29.13 -16.33 -4.81
C HIS A 369 29.99 -15.66 -3.73
N VAL A 370 29.50 -15.53 -2.51
CA VAL A 370 30.28 -15.06 -1.36
C VAL A 370 30.43 -16.15 -0.33
N THR A 371 31.68 -16.47 0.05
CA THR A 371 32.01 -17.53 1.00
C THR A 371 32.02 -17.06 2.46
N ASN A 372 32.23 -15.75 2.69
CA ASN A 372 32.16 -15.14 4.01
C ASN A 372 30.83 -14.40 4.16
N HIS A 373 29.78 -15.15 4.45
CA HIS A 373 28.55 -14.57 4.95
C HIS A 373 28.85 -13.89 6.28
N THR A 374 28.93 -12.56 6.30
CA THR A 374 28.47 -11.84 7.50
C THR A 374 26.94 -11.88 7.47
N THR A 375 26.38 -13.09 7.58
CA THR A 375 24.98 -13.29 7.91
C THR A 375 24.80 -12.71 9.30
N TYR A 376 24.30 -11.48 9.36
CA TYR A 376 23.60 -10.90 10.49
C TYR A 376 24.10 -11.19 11.92
N GLY A 377 25.39 -11.40 12.17
CA GLY A 377 25.94 -11.60 13.51
C GLY A 377 25.53 -12.93 14.16
N GLU A 378 26.53 -13.76 14.40
CA GLU A 378 26.58 -14.48 15.69
C GLU A 378 26.77 -13.47 16.84
#